data_AF-A0A9D4A6F9-F1
#
_entry.id   AF-A0A9D4A6F9-F1
#
_cell.length_a   1.000
_cell.length_b   1.000
_cell.length_c   1.000
_cell.angle_alpha   90.00
_cell.angle_beta   90.00
_cell.angle_gamma   90.00
#
_symmetry.space_group_name_H-M   'P 1'
#
loop_
_entity.id
_entity.type
_entity.pdbx_description
1 polymer ?
#
loop_
_entity_poly.entity_id
_entity_poly.type
_entity_poly.pdbx_seq_one_letter_code
_entity_poly.pdbx_strand_id
1 'polypeptide(L)'
;MVGLNGERSDWFSPSRGLRQGDPLSPYLFLICAEDFSTLLHEANQKGIMRGAFIGRERLSINHLFFVDDCILFGDALEERAHIVRNLILEYEQVSG
;
A
#
# COMPACT_ATOMS: atom_id res chain seq x y z
N MET A 1 19.33 25.33 -1.47
CA MET A 1 19.88 24.71 -2.69
C MET A 1 19.78 23.20 -2.52
N VAL A 2 19.06 22.54 -3.40
CA VAL A 2 18.91 21.07 -3.37
C VAL A 2 19.70 20.50 -4.55
N GLY A 3 20.37 19.37 -4.35
CA GLY A 3 21.04 18.67 -5.44
C GLY A 3 20.03 17.84 -6.22
N LEU A 4 19.77 18.19 -7.48
CA LEU A 4 18.96 17.41 -8.41
C LEU A 4 19.88 16.87 -9.50
N ASN A 5 20.03 15.54 -9.57
CA ASN A 5 20.86 14.86 -10.58
C ASN A 5 22.29 15.43 -10.72
N GLY A 6 22.86 15.93 -9.62
CA GLY A 6 24.20 16.53 -9.59
C GLY A 6 24.26 18.04 -9.86
N GLU A 7 23.16 18.66 -10.30
CA GLU A 7 23.06 20.09 -10.47
C GLU A 7 22.42 20.79 -9.27
N ARG A 8 22.80 22.05 -9.06
CA ARG A 8 22.32 22.88 -7.95
C ARG A 8 21.01 23.53 -8.34
N SER A 9 19.91 23.12 -7.71
CA SER A 9 18.61 23.76 -7.88
C SER A 9 18.33 24.78 -6.80
N ASP A 10 17.34 25.64 -7.07
CA ASP A 10 16.72 26.48 -6.05
C ASP A 10 16.17 25.62 -4.90
N TRP A 11 16.05 26.26 -3.73
CA TRP A 11 15.47 25.61 -2.57
C TRP A 11 13.97 25.43 -2.77
N PHE A 12 13.47 24.24 -2.47
CA PHE A 12 12.04 23.95 -2.43
C PHE A 12 11.68 23.31 -1.08
N SER A 13 10.47 23.57 -0.60
CA SER A 13 9.89 22.85 0.53
C SER A 13 9.26 21.57 0.02
N PRO A 14 9.69 20.37 0.47
CA PRO A 14 8.99 19.13 0.14
C PRO A 14 7.55 19.22 0.69
N SER A 15 6.57 18.91 -0.15
CA SER A 15 5.15 18.89 0.22
C SER A 15 4.67 17.53 0.71
N ARG A 16 5.42 16.45 0.38
CA ARG A 16 5.14 15.05 0.72
C ARG A 16 6.44 14.27 0.91
N GLY A 17 6.33 13.15 1.61
CA GLY A 17 7.43 12.21 1.84
C GLY A 17 8.37 12.64 2.98
N LEU A 18 8.99 11.64 3.61
CA LEU A 18 10.08 11.87 4.55
C LEU A 18 11.42 11.84 3.84
N ARG A 19 12.40 12.47 4.49
CA ARG A 19 13.77 12.44 3.99
C ARG A 19 14.31 11.02 4.11
N GLN A 20 14.90 10.50 3.03
CA GLN A 20 15.57 9.20 3.07
C GLN A 20 16.65 9.20 4.17
N GLY A 21 16.63 8.18 5.04
CA GLY A 21 17.50 8.10 6.21
C GLY A 21 16.93 8.78 7.47
N ASP A 22 15.70 9.31 7.42
CA ASP A 22 15.00 9.76 8.62
C ASP A 22 14.61 8.52 9.46
N PRO A 23 15.01 8.45 10.74
CA PRO A 23 14.75 7.32 11.62
C PRO A 23 13.25 7.03 11.84
N LEU A 24 12.35 7.95 11.53
CA LEU A 24 10.91 7.76 11.63
C LEU A 24 10.26 7.13 10.38
N SER A 25 10.94 7.15 9.24
CA SER A 25 10.41 6.63 7.96
C SER A 25 9.91 5.18 8.05
N PRO A 26 10.62 4.24 8.73
CA PRO A 26 10.15 2.86 8.86
C PRO A 26 8.82 2.74 9.61
N TYR A 27 8.59 3.57 10.62
CA TYR A 27 7.37 3.53 11.42
C TYR A 27 6.17 4.06 10.64
N LEU A 28 6.36 5.14 9.88
CA LEU A 28 5.31 5.68 9.02
C LEU A 28 4.95 4.71 7.89
N PHE A 29 5.94 4.02 7.31
CA PHE A 29 5.67 2.94 6.36
C PHE A 29 4.79 1.84 6.96
N LEU A 30 5.10 1.40 8.19
CA LEU A 30 4.30 0.38 8.90
C LEU A 30 2.88 0.86 9.18
N ILE A 31 2.69 2.11 9.61
CA ILE A 31 1.36 2.67 9.85
C ILE A 31 0.54 2.71 8.56
N CYS A 32 1.13 3.21 7.47
CA CYS A 32 0.49 3.24 6.16
C CYS A 32 0.10 1.83 5.68
N ALA A 33 0.99 0.84 5.86
CA ALA A 33 0.73 -0.55 5.49
C ALA A 33 -0.38 -1.18 6.36
N GLU A 34 -0.44 -0.87 7.65
CA GLU A 34 -1.48 -1.37 8.57
C GLU A 34 -2.87 -0.81 8.23
N ASP A 35 -2.96 0.48 7.90
CA ASP A 35 -4.21 1.09 7.47
C ASP A 35 -4.71 0.45 6.18
N PHE A 36 -3.82 0.21 5.20
CA PHE A 36 -4.19 -0.46 3.96
C PHE A 36 -4.57 -1.93 4.19
N SER A 37 -3.83 -2.64 5.07
CA SER A 37 -4.15 -4.00 5.51
C SER A 37 -5.57 -4.08 6.06
N THR A 38 -5.94 -3.12 6.90
CA THR A 38 -7.27 -3.04 7.53
C THR A 38 -8.36 -2.88 6.47
N LEU A 39 -8.18 -1.97 5.51
CA LEU A 39 -9.11 -1.77 4.39
C LEU A 39 -9.31 -3.06 3.57
N LEU A 40 -8.21 -3.74 3.23
CA LEU A 40 -8.25 -5.01 2.48
C LEU A 40 -8.91 -6.13 3.30
N HIS A 41 -8.68 -6.17 4.62
CA HIS A 41 -9.29 -7.14 5.51
C HIS A 41 -10.81 -6.95 5.60
N GLU A 42 -11.28 -5.71 5.73
CA GLU A 42 -12.72 -5.41 5.69
C GLU A 42 -13.36 -5.82 4.36
N ALA A 43 -12.71 -5.55 3.23
CA ALA A 43 -13.19 -5.97 1.93
C ALA A 43 -13.31 -7.50 1.80
N ASN A 44 -12.36 -8.23 2.41
CA ASN A 44 -12.39 -9.70 2.47
C ASN A 44 -13.53 -10.21 3.37
N GLN A 45 -13.72 -9.61 4.56
CA GLN A 45 -14.82 -9.96 5.47
C GLN A 45 -16.20 -9.71 4.85
N LYS A 46 -16.35 -8.62 4.09
CA LYS A 46 -17.59 -8.28 3.36
C LYS A 46 -17.80 -9.15 2.11
N GLY A 47 -16.86 -10.04 1.77
CA GLY A 47 -16.92 -10.90 0.57
C GLY A 47 -16.76 -10.15 -0.75
N ILE A 48 -16.31 -8.89 -0.69
CA ILE A 48 -16.10 -8.02 -1.84
C ILE A 48 -14.79 -8.42 -2.54
N MET A 49 -13.78 -8.76 -1.75
CA MET A 49 -12.53 -9.39 -2.17
C MET A 49 -12.43 -10.80 -1.58
N ARG A 50 -11.65 -11.69 -2.20
CA ARG A 50 -11.29 -12.99 -1.62
C ARG A 50 -9.79 -13.12 -1.59
N GLY A 51 -9.24 -13.66 -0.52
CA GLY A 51 -7.83 -14.03 -0.45
C GLY A 51 -7.52 -15.36 -1.13
N ALA A 52 -6.24 -15.64 -1.33
CA ALA A 52 -5.75 -16.96 -1.68
C ALA A 52 -5.66 -17.85 -0.43
N PHE A 53 -6.08 -19.12 -0.56
CA PHE A 53 -5.93 -20.11 0.50
C PHE A 53 -4.55 -20.74 0.45
N ILE A 54 -3.85 -20.73 1.58
CA ILE A 54 -2.51 -21.30 1.71
C ILE A 54 -2.53 -22.43 2.74
N GLY A 55 -1.85 -23.53 2.38
CA GLY A 55 -1.63 -24.67 3.26
C GLY A 55 -2.88 -25.51 3.52
N ARG A 56 -2.69 -26.58 4.31
CA ARG A 56 -3.76 -27.52 4.67
C ARG A 56 -4.79 -26.91 5.63
N GLU A 57 -4.38 -25.90 6.39
CA GLU A 57 -5.22 -25.19 7.38
C GLU A 57 -6.12 -24.11 6.75
N ARG A 58 -6.06 -23.92 5.43
CA ARG A 58 -6.86 -22.94 4.67
C ARG A 58 -6.75 -21.52 5.23
N LEU A 59 -5.53 -21.08 5.54
CA LEU A 59 -5.28 -19.68 5.87
C LEU A 59 -5.59 -18.83 4.63
N SER A 60 -6.47 -17.85 4.75
CA SER A 60 -6.81 -16.92 3.66
C SER A 60 -5.91 -15.68 3.77
N ILE A 61 -5.10 -15.43 2.74
CA ILE A 61 -4.23 -14.25 2.64
C ILE A 61 -4.65 -13.45 1.41
N ASN A 62 -4.89 -12.15 1.59
CA ASN A 62 -5.27 -11.24 0.52
C ASN A 62 -4.15 -10.26 0.15
N HIS A 63 -3.08 -10.12 0.95
CA HIS A 63 -1.95 -9.23 0.65
C HIS A 63 -0.63 -9.65 1.32
N LEU A 64 0.49 -9.18 0.77
CA LEU A 64 1.83 -9.21 1.34
C LEU A 64 2.51 -7.87 1.10
N PHE A 65 3.08 -7.25 2.14
CA PHE A 65 3.81 -5.99 2.05
C PHE A 65 5.32 -6.21 2.13
N PHE A 66 6.06 -5.50 1.28
CA PHE A 66 7.51 -5.33 1.27
C PHE A 66 7.83 -3.84 1.33
N VAL A 67 9.10 -3.47 1.49
CA VAL A 67 9.52 -2.07 1.66
C VAL A 67 9.07 -1.18 0.50
N ASP A 68 9.20 -1.66 -0.74
CA ASP A 68 8.92 -0.86 -1.94
C ASP A 68 7.70 -1.38 -2.73
N ASP A 69 7.26 -2.61 -2.45
CA ASP A 69 6.26 -3.31 -3.26
C ASP A 69 5.20 -4.01 -2.39
N CYS A 70 4.04 -4.26 -2.97
CA CYS A 70 3.03 -5.13 -2.37
C CYS A 70 2.49 -6.15 -3.39
N ILE A 71 2.09 -7.32 -2.89
CA ILE A 71 1.42 -8.35 -3.68
C ILE A 71 0.01 -8.50 -3.14
N LEU A 72 -0.99 -8.34 -4.01
CA LEU A 72 -2.40 -8.55 -3.68
C LEU A 72 -2.89 -9.88 -4.28
N PHE A 73 -3.64 -10.64 -3.49
CA PHE A 73 -4.21 -11.93 -3.89
C PHE A 73 -5.72 -11.80 -4.01
N GLY A 74 -6.27 -12.20 -5.15
CA GLY A 74 -7.71 -12.29 -5.32
C GLY A 74 -8.14 -13.01 -6.58
N ASP A 75 -9.47 -13.03 -6.79
CA ASP A 75 -10.09 -13.70 -7.93
C ASP A 75 -9.63 -13.07 -9.25
N ALA A 76 -9.27 -13.90 -10.23
CA ALA A 76 -8.89 -13.49 -11.58
C ALA A 76 -10.12 -13.17 -12.47
N LEU A 77 -11.02 -12.35 -11.95
CA LEU A 77 -12.20 -11.84 -12.65
C LEU A 77 -12.05 -10.32 -12.83
N GLU A 78 -12.39 -9.81 -14.01
CA GLU A 78 -12.28 -8.37 -14.33
C GLU A 78 -13.05 -7.50 -13.33
N GLU A 79 -14.27 -7.89 -12.98
CA GLU A 79 -15.08 -7.22 -11.95
C GLU A 79 -14.37 -7.15 -10.60
N ARG A 80 -13.64 -8.22 -10.23
CA ARG A 80 -12.89 -8.30 -8.96
C ARG A 80 -11.63 -7.46 -9.01
N ALA A 81 -10.99 -7.35 -10.18
CA ALA A 81 -9.88 -6.42 -10.38
C ALA A 81 -10.32 -4.94 -10.23
N HIS A 82 -11.54 -4.60 -10.70
CA HIS A 82 -12.10 -3.27 -10.48
C HIS A 82 -12.34 -2.94 -9.01
N ILE A 83 -12.76 -3.92 -8.21
CA ILE A 83 -12.89 -3.77 -6.76
C ILE A 83 -11.54 -3.46 -6.13
N VAL A 84 -10.49 -4.23 -6.47
CA VAL A 84 -9.14 -3.99 -5.95
C VAL A 84 -8.65 -2.58 -6.33
N ARG A 85 -8.85 -2.17 -7.58
CA ARG A 85 -8.55 -0.80 -8.02
C ARG A 85 -9.28 0.26 -7.19
N ASN A 86 -10.57 0.06 -6.90
CA ASN A 86 -11.35 1.02 -6.12
C ASN A 86 -10.85 1.13 -4.66
N LEU A 87 -10.46 0.01 -4.04
CA LEU A 87 -9.85 0.02 -2.70
C LEU A 87 -8.53 0.77 -2.68
N ILE A 88 -7.69 0.61 -3.72
CA ILE A 88 -6.44 1.38 -3.86
C ILE A 88 -6.73 2.87 -3.99
N LEU A 89 -7.73 3.24 -4.81
CA LEU A 89 -8.13 4.65 -4.97
C LEU A 89 -8.68 5.24 -3.66
N GLU A 90 -9.48 4.49 -2.91
CA GLU A 90 -9.99 4.92 -1.60
C GLU A 90 -8.83 5.16 -0.63
N TYR A 91 -7.87 4.22 -0.57
CA TYR A 91 -6.67 4.36 0.24
C TYR A 91 -5.82 5.58 -0.18
N GLU A 92 -5.63 5.82 -1.47
CA GLU A 92 -4.91 6.97 -2.01
C GLU A 92 -5.54 8.30 -1.57
N GLN A 93 -6.88 8.40 -1.58
CA GLN A 93 -7.58 9.63 -1.20
C GLN A 93 -7.41 9.98 0.30
N VAL A 94 -7.19 8.99 1.16
CA VAL A 94 -7.07 9.20 2.61
C VAL A 94 -5.62 9.26 3.10
N SER A 95 -4.69 8.64 2.38
CA SER A 95 -3.28 8.52 2.80
C SER A 95 -2.40 9.73 2.41
N GLY A 96 -2.88 10.60 1.51
CA GLY A 96 -2.25 11.90 1.21
C GLY A 96 -1.51 11.96 -0.12
#